data_AF-A0AAV4A1G1-F1
#
_entry.id   AF-A0AAV4A1G1-F1
#
_cell.length_a   1.000
_cell.length_b   1.000
_cell.length_c   1.000
_cell.angle_alpha   90.00
_cell.angle_beta   90.00
_cell.angle_gamma   90.00
#
_symmetry.space_group_name_H-M   'P 1'
#
loop_
_entity.id
_entity.type
_entity.pdbx_description
1 polymer ?
#
loop_
_entity_poly.entity_id
_entity_poly.type
_entity_poly.pdbx_seq_one_letter_code
_entity_poly.pdbx_strand_id
1 'polypeptide(L)'
;MRQFTAICMHMRINPKPTLHDYWTRHPALHSSFCRKVMPRERFLSILAFFHIADNSTFIPFDQPDHDPVHKIRPFITHLNDKFKELYSLGQNVCIDEAMIPFKGRSRFRVYMKDKPTKWGFKLYEICESGSGYVYSFEMYCADKRISNKPIDVTMRLMEPILNKGHRLFLDNYYCCPALWTRLQPHQTMMVGTCRKNRLGMPADLFQGRQHQGDLDYRRKGQLIVTRWFDKREVVTLSTLHKPELRITPGRFEVKEKPLAVIDYIRNMSGVDHSDQLISFFPMRRKSQKWWKKPFFHLLTLVSIQTTILLNKYRRQHGRRVTTLSSVVKELIVRHAGTDLTIDAVEDTVNLSLARLHERHFIKLCPPTGEPGKARRQCKVCTDKAKKAGATHEERKNKRKLVPTWCPECKVGLCLDCFELYHMKADYTK
;
A
#
# COMPACT_ATOMS: atom_id res chain seq x y z
N MET A 1 -7.73 11.70 -13.51
CA MET A 1 -6.74 10.82 -12.86
C MET A 1 -7.05 10.49 -11.40
N ARG A 2 -7.50 11.44 -10.55
CA ARG A 2 -7.82 11.18 -9.12
C ARG A 2 -8.75 9.97 -8.92
N GLN A 3 -9.87 9.92 -9.63
CA GLN A 3 -10.82 8.80 -9.59
C GLN A 3 -10.22 7.44 -10.00
N PHE A 4 -9.32 7.42 -11.00
CA PHE A 4 -8.61 6.21 -11.39
C PHE A 4 -7.71 5.69 -10.26
N THR A 5 -7.00 6.60 -9.59
CA THR A 5 -6.17 6.28 -8.41
C THR A 5 -7.03 5.78 -7.25
N ALA A 6 -8.18 6.41 -6.99
CA ALA A 6 -9.13 5.99 -5.96
C ALA A 6 -9.61 4.56 -6.19
N ILE A 7 -10.01 4.23 -7.42
CA ILE A 7 -10.38 2.86 -7.81
C ILE A 7 -9.21 1.89 -7.59
N CYS A 8 -7.98 2.27 -7.98
CA CYS A 8 -6.80 1.43 -7.76
C CYS A 8 -6.49 1.20 -6.27
N MET A 9 -6.72 2.18 -5.40
CA MET A 9 -6.61 2.01 -3.94
C MET A 9 -7.73 1.12 -3.40
N HIS A 10 -8.98 1.33 -3.84
CA HIS A 10 -10.14 0.53 -3.46
C HIS A 10 -9.94 -0.96 -3.75
N MET A 11 -9.39 -1.28 -4.91
CA MET A 11 -9.11 -2.66 -5.32
C MET A 11 -8.11 -3.40 -4.42
N ARG A 12 -7.33 -2.69 -3.60
CA ARG A 12 -6.43 -3.29 -2.61
C ARG A 12 -7.15 -3.62 -1.30
N ILE A 13 -8.13 -2.80 -0.92
CA ILE A 13 -8.96 -3.03 0.27
C ILE A 13 -9.97 -4.14 -0.01
N ASN A 14 -10.56 -4.14 -1.20
CA ASN A 14 -11.57 -5.09 -1.62
C ASN A 14 -11.08 -5.88 -2.85
N PRO A 15 -10.20 -6.89 -2.67
CA PRO A 15 -9.70 -7.69 -3.78
C PRO A 15 -10.82 -8.57 -4.36
N LYS A 16 -11.00 -8.53 -5.68
CA LYS A 16 -11.92 -9.42 -6.41
C LYS A 16 -11.16 -10.37 -7.33
N PRO A 17 -11.74 -11.53 -7.70
CA PRO A 17 -11.06 -12.54 -8.51
C PRO A 17 -10.57 -11.99 -9.85
N THR A 18 -11.40 -11.23 -10.55
CA THR A 18 -11.06 -10.62 -11.84
C THR A 18 -11.29 -9.12 -11.85
N LEU A 19 -10.73 -8.46 -12.87
CA LEU A 19 -10.91 -7.02 -13.06
C LEU A 19 -12.36 -6.64 -13.40
N HIS A 20 -13.08 -7.51 -14.11
CA HIS A 20 -14.46 -7.26 -14.52
C HIS A 20 -15.43 -7.31 -13.34
N ASP A 21 -15.12 -8.12 -12.32
CA ASP A 21 -15.93 -8.27 -11.11
C ASP A 21 -16.08 -6.97 -10.31
N TYR A 22 -15.20 -5.99 -10.52
CA TYR A 22 -15.34 -4.68 -9.90
C TYR A 22 -16.55 -3.89 -10.40
N TRP A 23 -17.07 -4.21 -11.60
CA TRP A 23 -18.25 -3.57 -12.19
C TRP A 23 -19.47 -4.50 -12.30
N THR A 24 -19.38 -5.74 -11.77
CA THR A 24 -20.47 -6.72 -11.85
C THR A 24 -21.68 -6.33 -11.00
N ARG A 25 -22.86 -6.80 -11.41
CA ARG A 25 -24.11 -6.75 -10.65
C ARG A 25 -24.42 -8.08 -9.94
N HIS A 26 -23.55 -9.08 -10.08
CA HIS A 26 -23.73 -10.37 -9.41
C HIS A 26 -23.79 -10.18 -7.89
N PRO A 27 -24.83 -10.66 -7.19
CA PRO A 27 -25.05 -10.37 -5.76
C PRO A 27 -23.84 -10.71 -4.87
N ALA A 28 -23.20 -11.87 -5.09
CA ALA A 28 -22.05 -12.31 -4.29
C ALA A 28 -20.80 -11.41 -4.41
N LEU A 29 -20.70 -10.61 -5.47
CA LEU A 29 -19.53 -9.78 -5.77
C LEU A 29 -19.90 -8.31 -5.91
N HIS A 30 -21.15 -7.90 -5.72
CA HIS A 30 -21.56 -6.54 -6.05
C HIS A 30 -20.85 -5.51 -5.15
N SER A 31 -20.34 -4.43 -5.76
CA SER A 31 -19.89 -3.24 -5.04
C SER A 31 -20.20 -2.02 -5.89
N SER A 32 -20.96 -1.08 -5.33
CA SER A 32 -21.43 0.11 -6.05
C SER A 32 -20.29 1.10 -6.36
N PHE A 33 -19.21 1.07 -5.57
CA PHE A 33 -18.13 2.05 -5.61
C PHE A 33 -17.53 2.25 -7.01
N CYS A 34 -16.93 1.22 -7.61
CA CYS A 34 -16.24 1.37 -8.90
C CYS A 34 -17.16 1.85 -10.01
N ARG A 35 -18.42 1.37 -10.05
CA ARG A 35 -19.43 1.78 -11.04
C ARG A 35 -19.84 3.24 -10.90
N LYS A 36 -20.02 3.72 -9.66
CA LYS A 36 -20.35 5.13 -9.38
C LYS A 36 -19.19 6.06 -9.73
N VAL A 37 -17.96 5.63 -9.46
CA VAL A 37 -16.77 6.47 -9.66
C VAL A 37 -16.35 6.57 -11.13
N MET A 38 -16.39 5.49 -11.90
CA MET A 38 -15.95 5.50 -13.29
C MET A 38 -16.53 4.32 -14.09
N PRO A 39 -17.00 4.51 -15.33
CA PRO A 39 -17.37 3.39 -16.21
C PRO A 39 -16.18 2.43 -16.44
N ARG A 40 -16.47 1.13 -16.55
CA ARG A 40 -15.44 0.08 -16.74
C ARG A 40 -14.55 0.37 -17.95
N GLU A 41 -15.14 0.68 -19.09
CA GLU A 41 -14.39 0.92 -20.33
C GLU A 41 -13.47 2.14 -20.21
N ARG A 42 -13.91 3.18 -19.50
CA ARG A 42 -13.06 4.34 -19.21
C ARG A 42 -11.89 3.95 -18.31
N PHE A 43 -12.13 3.14 -17.28
CA PHE A 43 -11.06 2.65 -16.42
C PHE A 43 -10.05 1.79 -17.20
N LEU A 44 -10.53 0.87 -18.04
CA LEU A 44 -9.68 0.00 -18.87
C LEU A 44 -8.87 0.79 -19.88
N SER A 45 -9.49 1.79 -20.53
CA SER A 45 -8.81 2.71 -21.45
C SER A 45 -7.68 3.47 -20.74
N ILE A 46 -7.96 4.11 -19.59
CA ILE A 46 -6.92 4.78 -18.80
C ILE A 46 -5.85 3.78 -18.38
N LEU A 47 -6.22 2.60 -17.88
CA LEU A 47 -5.26 1.58 -17.48
C LEU A 47 -4.37 1.17 -18.65
N ALA A 48 -4.88 1.05 -19.88
CA ALA A 48 -4.11 0.64 -21.05
C ALA A 48 -3.08 1.71 -21.47
N PHE A 49 -3.53 2.96 -21.56
CA PHE A 49 -2.78 4.13 -22.04
C PHE A 49 -2.08 4.94 -20.95
N PHE A 50 -2.18 4.51 -19.69
CA PHE A 50 -1.44 5.12 -18.58
C PHE A 50 0.06 5.12 -18.89
N HIS A 51 0.70 6.27 -18.70
CA HIS A 51 2.13 6.50 -18.77
C HIS A 51 2.52 7.51 -17.68
N ILE A 52 3.78 7.46 -17.26
CA ILE A 52 4.32 8.28 -16.16
C ILE A 52 5.45 9.15 -16.67
N ALA A 53 6.31 8.59 -17.52
CA ALA A 53 7.37 9.30 -18.20
C ALA A 53 6.95 9.69 -19.62
N ASP A 54 7.52 10.78 -20.10
CA ASP A 54 7.47 11.13 -21.51
C ASP A 54 8.23 10.08 -22.33
N ASN A 55 7.58 9.56 -23.37
CA ASN A 55 8.19 8.57 -24.26
C ASN A 55 9.06 9.21 -25.33
N SER A 56 8.89 10.52 -25.61
CA SER A 56 9.69 11.25 -26.59
C SER A 56 11.17 11.35 -26.17
N THR A 57 11.41 11.37 -24.85
CA THR A 57 12.74 11.45 -24.24
C THR A 57 13.35 10.07 -23.96
N PHE A 58 12.72 8.99 -24.42
CA PHE A 58 13.23 7.64 -24.21
C PHE A 58 14.48 7.40 -25.05
N ILE A 59 15.60 7.17 -24.36
CA ILE A 59 16.87 6.81 -24.99
C ILE A 59 16.92 5.29 -25.18
N PRO A 60 17.23 4.77 -26.39
CA PRO A 60 17.39 3.33 -26.66
C PRO A 60 18.47 2.64 -25.82
N PHE A 61 18.36 1.32 -25.64
CA PHE A 61 19.21 0.56 -24.70
C PHE A 61 20.71 0.56 -25.05
N ASP A 62 21.03 0.62 -26.33
CA ASP A 62 22.37 0.63 -26.89
C ASP A 62 23.10 1.97 -26.70
N GLN A 63 22.38 3.02 -26.31
CA GLN A 63 22.94 4.34 -26.13
C GLN A 63 23.50 4.54 -24.72
N PRO A 64 24.59 5.30 -24.58
CA PRO A 64 25.33 5.43 -23.32
C PRO A 64 24.51 6.04 -22.19
N ASP A 65 23.48 6.84 -22.50
CA ASP A 65 22.64 7.58 -21.54
C ASP A 65 21.30 6.89 -21.25
N HIS A 66 21.10 5.65 -21.68
CA HIS A 66 19.88 4.91 -21.41
C HIS A 66 19.58 4.79 -19.91
N ASP A 67 18.41 5.24 -19.44
CA ASP A 67 17.91 4.92 -18.10
C ASP A 67 17.07 3.63 -18.13
N PRO A 68 17.52 2.51 -17.52
CA PRO A 68 16.77 1.26 -17.55
C PRO A 68 15.40 1.34 -16.87
N VAL A 69 15.19 2.33 -16.00
CA VAL A 69 13.93 2.57 -15.30
C VAL A 69 13.23 3.86 -15.74
N HIS A 70 13.56 4.40 -16.92
CA HIS A 70 12.98 5.63 -17.51
C HIS A 70 11.47 5.75 -17.31
N LYS A 71 10.74 4.65 -17.60
CA LYS A 71 9.27 4.60 -17.55
C LYS A 71 8.66 4.89 -16.17
N ILE A 72 9.42 4.75 -15.09
CA ILE A 72 8.98 5.03 -13.71
C ILE A 72 9.85 6.09 -13.02
N ARG A 73 10.96 6.52 -13.63
CA ARG A 73 11.93 7.46 -13.06
C ARG A 73 11.30 8.73 -12.49
N PRO A 74 10.38 9.45 -13.19
CA PRO A 74 9.78 10.66 -12.65
C PRO A 74 9.04 10.43 -11.33
N PHE A 75 8.40 9.26 -11.18
CA PHE A 75 7.68 8.92 -9.95
C PHE A 75 8.63 8.54 -8.82
N ILE A 76 9.70 7.79 -9.10
CA ILE A 76 10.73 7.47 -8.11
C ILE A 76 11.37 8.75 -7.57
N THR A 77 11.80 9.65 -8.47
CA THR A 77 12.40 10.93 -8.09
C THR A 77 11.44 11.76 -7.24
N HIS A 78 10.19 11.95 -7.71
CA HIS A 78 9.19 12.70 -6.96
C HIS A 78 8.93 12.14 -5.56
N LEU A 79 8.86 10.82 -5.41
CA LEU A 79 8.65 10.21 -4.09
C LEU A 79 9.86 10.37 -3.18
N ASN A 80 11.07 10.14 -3.67
CA ASN A 80 12.28 10.35 -2.89
C ASN A 80 12.40 11.82 -2.43
N ASP A 81 12.11 12.78 -3.29
CA ASP A 81 12.14 14.20 -2.93
C ASP A 81 11.10 14.51 -1.85
N LYS A 82 9.86 14.03 -2.03
CA LYS A 82 8.78 14.25 -1.05
C LYS A 82 9.02 13.54 0.27
N PHE A 83 9.57 12.33 0.29
CA PHE A 83 9.84 11.62 1.54
C PHE A 83 10.96 12.32 2.34
N LYS A 84 11.96 12.87 1.66
CA LYS A 84 13.01 13.68 2.30
C LYS A 84 12.48 15.01 2.82
N GLU A 85 11.60 15.67 2.07
CA GLU A 85 11.02 16.98 2.41
C GLU A 85 10.04 16.91 3.61
N LEU A 86 9.20 15.88 3.64
CA LEU A 86 8.07 15.81 4.59
C LEU A 86 8.46 15.37 6.01
N TYR A 87 9.65 14.78 6.19
CA TYR A 87 10.02 14.21 7.48
C TYR A 87 11.52 14.23 7.75
N SER A 88 11.89 14.74 8.93
CA SER A 88 13.24 14.60 9.48
C SER A 88 13.34 13.32 10.30
N LEU A 89 14.29 12.46 9.96
CA LEU A 89 14.48 11.19 10.64
C LEU A 89 14.93 11.36 12.09
N GLY A 90 14.50 10.44 12.95
CA GLY A 90 15.11 10.23 14.26
C GLY A 90 16.54 9.70 14.15
N GLN A 91 17.18 9.53 15.31
CA GLN A 91 18.60 9.16 15.38
C GLN A 91 18.91 7.79 14.75
N ASN A 92 18.04 6.80 14.94
CA ASN A 92 18.28 5.42 14.50
C ASN A 92 17.66 5.16 13.12
N VAL A 93 18.50 4.74 12.19
CA VAL A 93 18.11 4.42 10.81
C VAL A 93 18.64 3.04 10.41
N CYS A 94 17.94 2.33 9.53
CA CYS A 94 18.40 1.06 8.98
C CYS A 94 18.38 1.06 7.45
N ILE A 95 19.25 0.24 6.86
CA ILE A 95 19.26 -0.05 5.43
C ILE A 95 19.03 -1.54 5.21
N ASP A 96 18.09 -1.87 4.34
CA ASP A 96 17.79 -3.23 3.93
C ASP A 96 17.11 -3.24 2.55
N GLU A 97 16.75 -4.44 2.09
CA GLU A 97 16.18 -4.66 0.77
C GLU A 97 14.72 -5.07 0.82
N ALA A 98 13.90 -4.30 0.09
CA ALA A 98 12.50 -4.60 -0.17
C ALA A 98 12.31 -5.29 -1.53
N MET A 99 11.22 -6.06 -1.65
CA MET A 99 10.90 -6.82 -2.87
C MET A 99 9.55 -6.46 -3.47
N ILE A 100 9.56 -6.12 -4.75
CA ILE A 100 8.35 -5.92 -5.55
C ILE A 100 8.06 -7.20 -6.35
N PRO A 101 6.98 -7.95 -6.05
CA PRO A 101 6.68 -9.21 -6.73
C PRO A 101 6.47 -9.04 -8.23
N PHE A 102 7.29 -9.71 -9.04
CA PHE A 102 7.16 -9.71 -10.50
C PHE A 102 7.74 -10.98 -11.12
N LYS A 103 6.93 -11.66 -11.94
CA LYS A 103 7.31 -12.87 -12.68
C LYS A 103 7.43 -12.67 -14.19
N GLY A 104 7.11 -11.48 -14.72
CA GLY A 104 7.23 -11.18 -16.14
C GLY A 104 8.69 -11.04 -16.60
N ARG A 105 8.89 -10.83 -17.90
CA ARG A 105 10.21 -10.60 -18.50
C ARG A 105 10.70 -9.19 -18.15
N SER A 106 11.88 -9.09 -17.55
CA SER A 106 12.63 -7.85 -17.35
C SER A 106 14.11 -8.17 -17.16
N ARG A 107 15.00 -7.28 -17.60
CA ARG A 107 16.47 -7.47 -17.55
C ARG A 107 17.06 -7.33 -16.15
N PHE A 108 16.39 -6.60 -15.27
CA PHE A 108 16.84 -6.32 -13.90
C PHE A 108 15.94 -6.96 -12.83
N ARG A 109 15.15 -7.97 -13.22
CA ARG A 109 14.46 -8.83 -12.26
C ARG A 109 15.49 -9.68 -11.52
N VAL A 110 15.40 -9.73 -10.20
CA VAL A 110 16.30 -10.52 -9.36
C VAL A 110 15.59 -11.74 -8.76
N TYR A 111 16.40 -12.71 -8.34
CA TYR A 111 15.98 -13.83 -7.50
C TYR A 111 16.61 -13.69 -6.12
N MET A 112 15.80 -13.67 -5.06
CA MET A 112 16.27 -13.64 -3.66
C MET A 112 15.71 -14.86 -2.92
N LYS A 113 16.57 -15.83 -2.64
CA LYS A 113 16.20 -17.14 -2.11
C LYS A 113 15.45 -17.06 -0.77
N ASP A 114 15.90 -16.15 0.10
CA ASP A 114 15.50 -16.08 1.51
C ASP A 114 14.33 -15.12 1.76
N LYS A 115 13.85 -14.38 0.75
CA LYS A 115 12.66 -13.52 0.86
C LYS A 115 11.40 -14.32 0.50
N PRO A 116 10.23 -14.07 1.14
CA PRO A 116 8.97 -14.74 0.81
C PRO A 116 8.60 -14.60 -0.67
N THR A 117 8.84 -13.40 -1.21
CA THR A 117 8.75 -13.13 -2.65
C THR A 117 10.12 -13.32 -3.27
N LYS A 118 10.35 -14.48 -3.89
CA LYS A 118 11.66 -14.81 -4.46
C LYS A 118 11.99 -14.09 -5.76
N TRP A 119 11.00 -13.86 -6.63
CA TRP A 119 11.18 -13.22 -7.94
C TRP A 119 10.54 -11.84 -7.98
N GLY A 120 11.33 -10.82 -8.35
CA GLY A 120 10.83 -9.45 -8.33
C GLY A 120 11.84 -8.39 -8.70
N PHE A 121 11.46 -7.14 -8.45
CA PHE A 121 12.38 -6.01 -8.45
C PHE A 121 12.86 -5.75 -7.04
N LYS A 122 14.16 -5.47 -6.90
CA LYS A 122 14.80 -5.16 -5.64
C LYS A 122 14.87 -3.64 -5.45
N LEU A 123 14.46 -3.19 -4.27
CA LEU A 123 14.68 -1.83 -3.79
C LEU A 123 15.68 -1.89 -2.65
N TYR A 124 16.64 -0.98 -2.66
CA TYR A 124 17.49 -0.66 -1.51
C TYR A 124 16.83 0.49 -0.76
N GLU A 125 16.43 0.31 0.49
CA GLU A 125 15.68 1.31 1.24
C GLU A 125 16.47 1.77 2.46
N ILE A 126 16.40 3.07 2.76
CA ILE A 126 16.81 3.61 4.05
C ILE A 126 15.58 4.07 4.83
N CYS A 127 15.46 3.59 6.07
CA CYS A 127 14.27 3.79 6.89
C CYS A 127 14.61 4.28 8.30
N GLU A 128 13.68 5.00 8.92
CA GLU A 128 13.72 5.22 10.37
C GLU A 128 13.38 3.92 11.10
N SER A 129 14.31 3.42 11.91
CA SER A 129 14.20 2.12 12.60
C SER A 129 12.93 1.97 13.44
N GLY A 130 12.54 3.03 14.17
CA GLY A 130 11.43 2.97 15.13
C GLY A 130 10.03 3.04 14.51
N SER A 131 9.90 3.56 13.28
CA SER A 131 8.58 3.74 12.64
C SER A 131 8.42 3.00 11.31
N GLY A 132 9.52 2.57 10.68
CA GLY A 132 9.50 2.04 9.32
C GLY A 132 9.24 3.11 8.25
N TYR A 133 9.39 4.40 8.58
CA TYR A 133 9.29 5.47 7.59
C TYR A 133 10.42 5.35 6.59
N VAL A 134 10.11 5.18 5.30
CA VAL A 134 11.10 5.10 4.22
C VAL A 134 11.52 6.51 3.87
N TYR A 135 12.77 6.86 4.14
CA TYR A 135 13.32 8.18 3.84
C TYR A 135 13.66 8.33 2.36
N SER A 136 14.29 7.30 1.79
CA SER A 136 14.55 7.20 0.36
C SER A 136 14.83 5.77 -0.05
N PHE A 137 14.77 5.50 -1.35
CA PHE A 137 15.07 4.19 -1.90
C PHE A 137 15.74 4.28 -3.28
N GLU A 138 16.51 3.25 -3.61
CA GLU A 138 17.14 3.06 -4.92
C GLU A 138 16.67 1.75 -5.54
N MET A 139 16.18 1.80 -6.78
CA MET A 139 15.76 0.60 -7.49
C MET A 139 16.95 -0.04 -8.21
N TYR A 140 17.21 -1.31 -7.93
CA TYR A 140 18.18 -2.08 -8.70
C TYR A 140 17.72 -2.18 -10.16
N CYS A 141 18.57 -1.71 -11.08
CA CYS A 141 18.23 -1.58 -12.49
C CYS A 141 19.25 -2.25 -13.44
N ALA A 142 20.20 -3.03 -12.90
CA ALA A 142 21.26 -3.71 -13.65
C ALA A 142 22.09 -2.78 -14.57
N ASP A 143 22.13 -1.49 -14.24
CA ASP A 143 22.97 -0.51 -14.90
C ASP A 143 24.44 -0.73 -14.50
N LYS A 144 25.30 -0.98 -15.48
CA LYS A 144 26.73 -1.24 -15.25
C LYS A 144 27.52 0.01 -14.88
N ARG A 145 26.97 1.21 -15.15
CA ARG A 145 27.59 2.49 -14.80
C ARG A 145 27.52 2.76 -13.30
N ILE A 146 26.57 2.15 -12.60
CA ILE A 146 26.33 2.35 -11.17
C ILE A 146 26.78 1.12 -10.39
N SER A 147 27.69 1.32 -9.44
CA SER A 147 28.14 0.24 -8.56
C SER A 147 26.99 -0.20 -7.62
N ASN A 148 26.68 -1.50 -7.66
CA ASN A 148 25.75 -2.16 -6.74
C ASN A 148 26.47 -2.87 -5.59
N LYS A 149 27.75 -2.53 -5.34
CA LYS A 149 28.46 -3.02 -4.16
C LYS A 149 27.77 -2.47 -2.90
N PRO A 150 27.63 -3.27 -1.82
CA PRO A 150 26.89 -2.86 -0.62
C PRO A 150 27.36 -1.52 -0.05
N ILE A 151 28.67 -1.30 0.02
CA ILE A 151 29.26 -0.04 0.52
C ILE A 151 28.82 1.15 -0.31
N ASP A 152 28.85 1.04 -1.65
CA ASP A 152 28.54 2.15 -2.54
C ASP A 152 27.03 2.50 -2.48
N VAL A 153 26.18 1.48 -2.41
CA VAL A 153 24.73 1.66 -2.19
C VAL A 153 24.46 2.32 -0.85
N THR A 154 25.08 1.82 0.23
CA THR A 154 24.95 2.41 1.57
C THR A 154 25.36 3.88 1.57
N MET A 155 26.51 4.22 0.98
CA MET A 155 26.97 5.60 0.94
C MET A 155 26.03 6.50 0.13
N ARG A 156 25.47 6.05 -0.99
CA ARG A 156 24.48 6.82 -1.77
C ARG A 156 23.19 7.07 -1.00
N LEU A 157 22.65 6.06 -0.32
CA LEU A 157 21.44 6.21 0.49
C LEU A 157 21.66 7.10 1.71
N MET A 158 22.86 7.06 2.30
CA MET A 158 23.23 7.85 3.48
C MET A 158 23.58 9.30 3.15
N GLU A 159 24.06 9.60 1.94
CA GLU A 159 24.57 10.92 1.54
C GLU A 159 23.72 12.10 2.04
N PRO A 160 22.37 12.13 1.88
CA PRO A 160 21.56 13.28 2.30
C PRO A 160 21.46 13.48 3.81
N ILE A 161 21.90 12.50 4.60
CA ILE A 161 21.83 12.50 6.07
C ILE A 161 23.19 12.26 6.74
N LEU A 162 24.29 12.30 6.00
CA LEU A 162 25.64 12.31 6.58
C LEU A 162 25.84 13.56 7.45
N ASN A 163 26.73 13.47 8.44
CA ASN A 163 27.07 14.54 9.39
C ASN A 163 25.93 15.01 10.30
N LYS A 164 24.86 14.22 10.44
CA LYS A 164 23.70 14.55 11.30
C LYS A 164 23.65 13.74 12.61
N GLY A 165 24.68 12.95 12.90
CA GLY A 165 24.75 12.15 14.14
C GLY A 165 23.84 10.91 14.16
N HIS A 166 23.42 10.42 12.99
CA HIS A 166 22.61 9.21 12.88
C HIS A 166 23.39 7.95 13.27
N ARG A 167 22.63 6.93 13.69
CA ARG A 167 23.10 5.58 14.01
C ARG A 167 22.52 4.61 12.98
N LEU A 168 23.40 4.04 12.17
CA LEU A 168 23.06 3.18 11.05
C LEU A 168 23.09 1.71 11.47
N PHE A 169 21.95 1.03 11.31
CA PHE A 169 21.77 -0.39 11.57
C PHE A 169 21.76 -1.19 10.26
N LEU A 170 22.55 -2.27 10.20
CA LEU A 170 22.86 -2.98 8.95
C LEU A 170 22.87 -4.50 9.13
N ASP A 171 22.34 -5.21 8.13
CA ASP A 171 22.55 -6.65 8.02
C ASP A 171 23.98 -6.98 7.53
N ASN A 172 24.37 -8.24 7.68
CA ASN A 172 25.63 -8.85 7.27
C ASN A 172 25.99 -8.66 5.79
N TYR A 173 25.00 -8.37 4.93
CA TYR A 173 25.25 -8.05 3.52
C TYR A 173 25.97 -6.69 3.35
N TYR A 174 25.65 -5.71 4.21
CA TYR A 174 26.20 -4.36 4.15
C TYR A 174 27.33 -4.11 5.15
N CYS A 175 27.18 -4.64 6.36
CA CYS A 175 28.09 -4.34 7.45
C CYS A 175 29.48 -4.96 7.21
N CYS A 176 30.51 -4.13 7.23
CA CYS A 176 31.90 -4.54 7.11
C CYS A 176 32.87 -3.44 7.61
N PRO A 177 34.13 -3.77 7.94
CA PRO A 177 35.10 -2.78 8.42
C PRO A 177 35.38 -1.65 7.42
N ALA A 178 35.41 -1.96 6.11
CA ALA A 178 35.63 -0.96 5.07
C ALA A 178 34.52 0.11 4.99
N LEU A 179 33.28 -0.25 5.35
CA LEU A 179 32.18 0.72 5.43
C LEU A 179 32.41 1.72 6.56
N TRP A 180 32.92 1.27 7.72
CA TRP A 180 33.25 2.18 8.82
C TRP A 180 34.28 3.23 8.39
N THR A 181 35.32 2.85 7.65
CA THR A 181 36.31 3.80 7.13
C THR A 181 35.68 4.91 6.29
N ARG A 182 34.55 4.64 5.62
CA ARG A 182 33.80 5.63 4.83
C ARG A 182 32.84 6.46 5.69
N LEU A 183 32.26 5.90 6.75
CA LEU A 183 31.29 6.60 7.61
C LEU A 183 31.94 7.41 8.74
N GLN A 184 33.12 7.02 9.19
CA GLN A 184 33.84 7.64 10.30
C GLN A 184 34.05 9.16 10.13
N PRO A 185 34.43 9.68 8.95
CA PRO A 185 34.58 11.12 8.74
C PRO A 185 33.26 11.89 8.84
N HIS A 186 32.12 11.20 8.76
CA HIS A 186 30.79 11.79 8.59
C HIS A 186 29.91 11.74 9.85
N GLN A 187 30.51 11.60 11.04
CA GLN A 187 29.80 11.54 12.32
C GLN A 187 28.61 10.55 12.32
N THR A 188 28.73 9.46 11.56
CA THR A 188 27.68 8.46 11.40
C THR A 188 28.16 7.15 12.01
N MET A 189 27.53 6.75 13.10
CA MET A 189 27.88 5.51 13.78
C MET A 189 27.21 4.31 13.10
N MET A 190 27.77 3.11 13.24
CA MET A 190 27.19 1.90 12.68
C MET A 190 27.12 0.73 13.66
N VAL A 191 26.09 -0.10 13.50
CA VAL A 191 25.89 -1.36 14.21
C VAL A 191 25.34 -2.37 13.23
N GLY A 192 25.87 -3.59 13.23
CA GLY A 192 25.31 -4.62 12.38
C GLY A 192 25.89 -5.98 12.64
N THR A 193 25.20 -7.01 12.17
CA THR A 193 25.80 -8.34 12.04
C THR A 193 26.83 -8.31 10.91
N CYS A 194 27.92 -9.07 11.01
CA CYS A 194 28.97 -9.07 9.99
C CYS A 194 29.39 -10.50 9.65
N ARG A 195 29.73 -10.76 8.38
CA ARG A 195 30.32 -12.05 8.00
C ARG A 195 31.79 -12.10 8.43
N LYS A 196 32.22 -13.22 9.01
CA LYS A 196 33.60 -13.42 9.48
C LYS A 196 34.66 -13.34 8.37
N ASN A 197 34.27 -13.67 7.14
CA ASN A 197 35.16 -13.67 5.97
C ASN A 197 35.25 -12.31 5.26
N ARG A 198 34.78 -11.22 5.88
CA ARG A 198 34.96 -9.86 5.33
C ARG A 198 36.43 -9.44 5.46
N LEU A 199 36.91 -8.70 4.47
CA LEU A 199 38.22 -8.08 4.52
C LEU A 199 38.31 -7.12 5.72
N GLY A 200 39.41 -7.20 6.47
CA GLY A 200 39.66 -6.39 7.66
C GLY A 200 39.13 -6.98 8.97
N MET A 201 38.56 -8.18 8.96
CA MET A 201 38.17 -8.91 10.18
C MET A 201 39.41 -9.56 10.85
N PRO A 202 39.52 -9.56 12.19
CA PRO A 202 40.67 -10.14 12.90
C PRO A 202 40.59 -11.67 12.90
N ALA A 203 41.52 -12.32 12.20
CA ALA A 203 41.50 -13.77 12.03
C ALA A 203 41.67 -14.53 13.35
N ASP A 204 42.44 -13.99 14.29
CA ASP A 204 42.70 -14.55 15.62
C ASP A 204 41.42 -14.66 16.46
N LEU A 205 40.47 -13.72 16.31
CA LEU A 205 39.18 -13.76 17.00
C LEU A 205 38.34 -15.01 16.66
N PHE A 206 38.55 -15.58 15.47
CA PHE A 206 37.77 -16.73 14.98
C PHE A 206 38.46 -18.07 15.19
N GLN A 207 39.57 -18.08 15.92
CA GLN A 207 40.27 -19.30 16.34
C GLN A 207 39.63 -19.85 17.63
N GLY A 208 39.82 -21.15 17.88
CA GLY A 208 39.31 -21.80 19.09
C GLY A 208 37.80 -22.14 19.07
N ARG A 209 37.43 -23.07 19.96
CA ARG A 209 36.03 -23.45 20.22
C ARG A 209 35.41 -22.43 21.18
N GLN A 210 34.14 -22.11 20.97
CA GLN A 210 33.33 -21.31 21.89
C GLN A 210 32.19 -22.17 22.46
N HIS A 211 31.81 -21.88 23.69
CA HIS A 211 30.66 -22.44 24.38
C HIS A 211 29.51 -21.42 24.40
N GLN A 212 28.29 -21.92 24.62
CA GLN A 212 27.12 -21.06 24.70
C GLN A 212 27.28 -20.04 25.84
N GLY A 213 27.09 -18.76 25.53
CA GLY A 213 27.27 -17.63 26.45
C GLY A 213 28.60 -16.89 26.24
N ASP A 214 29.61 -17.52 25.64
CA ASP A 214 30.93 -16.92 25.47
C ASP A 214 30.85 -15.64 24.63
N LEU A 215 31.52 -14.59 25.11
CA LEU A 215 31.70 -13.32 24.42
C LEU A 215 33.20 -13.03 24.29
N ASP A 216 33.71 -13.06 23.06
CA ASP A 216 35.05 -12.55 22.73
C ASP A 216 34.93 -11.31 21.85
N TYR A 217 35.94 -10.44 21.85
CA TYR A 217 35.94 -9.22 21.07
C TYR A 217 37.35 -8.76 20.68
N ARG A 218 37.43 -7.96 19.62
CA ARG A 218 38.61 -7.17 19.29
C ARG A 218 38.20 -5.74 19.00
N ARG A 219 39.11 -4.80 19.24
CA ARG A 219 38.85 -3.37 19.08
C ARG A 219 39.95 -2.72 18.27
N LYS A 220 39.56 -1.89 17.30
CA LYS A 220 40.45 -0.98 16.57
C LYS A 220 39.85 0.43 16.63
N GLY A 221 40.43 1.30 17.46
CA GLY A 221 39.89 2.64 17.68
C GLY A 221 38.46 2.58 18.25
N GLN A 222 37.49 3.18 17.55
CA GLN A 222 36.07 3.13 17.93
C GLN A 222 35.35 1.87 17.45
N LEU A 223 35.90 1.15 16.47
CA LEU A 223 35.27 -0.04 15.91
C LEU A 223 35.56 -1.25 16.81
N ILE A 224 34.49 -1.89 17.28
CA ILE A 224 34.53 -3.12 18.06
C ILE A 224 33.86 -4.22 17.24
N VAL A 225 34.55 -5.36 17.11
CA VAL A 225 33.95 -6.61 16.65
C VAL A 225 33.70 -7.48 17.88
N THR A 226 32.48 -8.01 17.99
CA THR A 226 32.16 -9.01 19.02
C THR A 226 31.80 -10.34 18.36
N ARG A 227 32.20 -11.43 19.00
CA ARG A 227 31.93 -12.81 18.63
C ARG A 227 31.24 -13.46 19.83
N TRP A 228 29.93 -13.60 19.74
CA TRP A 228 29.09 -14.14 20.80
C TRP A 228 28.42 -15.44 20.36
N PHE A 229 28.36 -16.44 21.23
CA PHE A 229 27.79 -17.74 20.91
C PHE A 229 26.47 -17.97 21.66
N ASP A 230 25.35 -18.01 20.94
CA ASP A 230 24.06 -18.49 21.47
C ASP A 230 23.87 -19.97 21.11
N LYS A 231 22.87 -20.29 20.28
CA LYS A 231 22.78 -21.60 19.59
C LYS A 231 23.71 -21.66 18.37
N ARG A 232 24.14 -20.50 17.89
CA ARG A 232 25.05 -20.30 16.77
C ARG A 232 25.90 -19.07 17.04
N GLU A 233 27.06 -19.03 16.42
CA GLU A 233 27.96 -17.88 16.43
C GLU A 233 27.27 -16.65 15.81
N VAL A 234 27.31 -15.53 16.53
CA VAL A 234 26.83 -14.22 16.10
C VAL A 234 28.00 -13.26 16.17
N VAL A 235 28.37 -12.73 15.00
CA VAL A 235 29.43 -11.73 14.87
C VAL A 235 28.79 -10.37 14.61
N THR A 236 29.12 -9.37 15.42
CA THR A 236 28.66 -7.99 15.21
C THR A 236 29.82 -7.02 15.10
N LEU A 237 29.64 -5.99 14.29
CA LEU A 237 30.48 -4.80 14.25
C LEU A 237 29.69 -3.63 14.84
N SER A 238 30.33 -2.87 15.70
CA SER A 238 29.69 -1.78 16.43
C SER A 238 30.68 -0.67 16.71
N THR A 239 30.24 0.57 16.54
CA THR A 239 30.98 1.78 16.97
C THR A 239 30.34 2.49 18.16
N LEU A 240 29.28 1.89 18.72
CA LEU A 240 28.43 2.46 19.76
C LEU A 240 28.58 1.79 21.12
N HIS A 241 28.81 0.48 21.11
CA HIS A 241 28.67 -0.38 22.28
C HIS A 241 30.01 -0.81 22.85
N LYS A 242 30.07 -0.93 24.17
CA LYS A 242 31.09 -1.71 24.86
C LYS A 242 30.81 -3.22 24.71
N PRO A 243 31.83 -4.09 24.78
CA PRO A 243 31.68 -5.53 24.70
C PRO A 243 31.16 -6.10 26.03
N GLU A 244 29.93 -5.74 26.39
CA GLU A 244 29.30 -6.11 27.65
C GLU A 244 28.03 -6.94 27.37
N LEU A 245 27.84 -7.97 28.18
CA LEU A 245 26.60 -8.75 28.22
C LEU A 245 25.56 -8.03 29.08
N ARG A 246 24.30 -8.11 28.67
CA ARG A 246 23.16 -7.68 29.48
C ARG A 246 22.10 -8.76 29.56
N ILE A 247 21.59 -8.90 30.78
CA ILE A 247 20.44 -9.73 31.10
C ILE A 247 19.23 -9.18 30.34
N THR A 248 18.62 -10.04 29.53
CA THR A 248 17.43 -9.74 28.75
C THR A 248 16.37 -10.80 29.04
N PRO A 249 15.11 -10.43 29.32
CA PRO A 249 14.04 -11.42 29.46
C PRO A 249 13.81 -12.09 28.10
N GLY A 250 13.99 -13.41 28.03
CA GLY A 250 13.53 -14.22 26.91
C GLY A 250 12.11 -14.70 27.13
N ARG A 251 11.52 -15.32 26.09
CA ARG A 251 10.15 -15.84 26.14
C ARG A 251 9.96 -17.00 27.13
N PHE A 252 11.03 -17.74 27.41
CA PHE A 252 11.03 -18.92 28.28
C PHE A 252 12.12 -18.90 29.35
N GLU A 253 13.22 -18.16 29.11
CA GLU A 253 14.38 -18.12 29.98
C GLU A 253 15.01 -16.73 29.94
N VAL A 254 15.66 -16.35 31.04
CA VAL A 254 16.49 -15.15 31.09
C VAL A 254 17.79 -15.43 30.36
N LYS A 255 18.17 -14.56 29.40
CA LYS A 255 19.40 -14.72 28.62
C LYS A 255 20.30 -13.50 28.74
N GLU A 256 21.60 -13.74 28.78
CA GLU A 256 22.60 -12.70 28.62
C GLU A 256 22.94 -12.52 27.14
N LYS A 257 22.87 -11.27 26.66
CA LYS A 257 23.15 -10.94 25.27
C LYS A 257 24.06 -9.71 25.18
N PRO A 258 24.96 -9.62 24.19
CA PRO A 258 25.75 -8.42 23.99
C PRO A 258 24.84 -7.22 23.68
N LEU A 259 25.19 -6.05 24.20
CA LEU A 259 24.45 -4.80 23.93
C LEU A 259 24.26 -4.55 22.43
N ALA A 260 25.30 -4.78 21.63
CA ALA A 260 25.23 -4.61 20.17
C ALA A 260 24.18 -5.50 19.52
N VAL A 261 23.99 -6.73 20.02
CA VAL A 261 22.97 -7.67 19.51
C VAL A 261 21.57 -7.21 19.89
N ILE A 262 21.39 -6.72 21.13
CA ILE A 262 20.10 -6.22 21.62
C ILE A 262 19.66 -5.01 20.78
N ASP A 263 20.54 -4.03 20.60
CA ASP A 263 20.23 -2.82 19.84
C ASP A 263 20.10 -3.10 18.35
N TYR A 264 20.87 -4.03 17.79
CA TYR A 264 20.67 -4.50 16.41
C TYR A 264 19.25 -5.06 16.20
N ILE A 265 18.82 -6.00 17.04
CA ILE A 265 17.49 -6.63 16.93
C ILE A 265 16.38 -5.59 17.04
N ARG A 266 16.55 -4.60 17.91
CA ARG A 266 15.56 -3.53 18.11
C ARG A 266 15.40 -2.62 16.88
N ASN A 267 16.48 -2.38 16.13
CA ASN A 267 16.50 -1.31 15.12
C ASN A 267 16.59 -1.79 13.66
N MET A 268 16.86 -3.07 13.40
CA MET A 268 17.00 -3.59 12.03
C MET A 268 15.64 -3.78 11.30
N SER A 269 14.54 -3.91 12.04
CA SER A 269 13.23 -4.32 11.50
C SER A 269 12.41 -3.24 10.79
N GLY A 270 12.95 -2.03 10.62
CA GLY A 270 12.21 -0.89 10.02
C GLY A 270 11.71 -1.18 8.60
N VAL A 271 12.56 -1.72 7.73
CA VAL A 271 12.20 -2.09 6.35
C VAL A 271 11.20 -3.26 6.34
N ASP A 272 11.46 -4.30 7.13
CA ASP A 272 10.56 -5.47 7.24
C ASP A 272 9.13 -5.07 7.70
N HIS A 273 9.01 -4.06 8.56
CA HIS A 273 7.70 -3.53 8.97
C HIS A 273 6.95 -2.88 7.81
N SER A 274 7.65 -2.10 6.97
CA SER A 274 7.09 -1.52 5.74
C SER A 274 6.63 -2.61 4.78
N ASP A 275 7.50 -3.60 4.50
CA ASP A 275 7.19 -4.75 3.64
C ASP A 275 5.99 -5.55 4.15
N GLN A 276 5.88 -5.75 5.46
CA GLN A 276 4.74 -6.40 6.09
C GLN A 276 3.44 -5.62 5.84
N LEU A 277 3.45 -4.30 6.01
CA LEU A 277 2.28 -3.45 5.76
C LEU A 277 1.86 -3.49 4.28
N ILE A 278 2.82 -3.51 3.35
CA ILE A 278 2.55 -3.65 1.92
C ILE A 278 1.87 -5.00 1.63
N SER A 279 2.29 -6.06 2.31
CA SER A 279 1.76 -7.41 2.11
C SER A 279 0.27 -7.56 2.46
N PHE A 280 -0.26 -6.72 3.35
CA PHE A 280 -1.70 -6.69 3.69
C PHE A 280 -2.56 -6.01 2.60
N PHE A 281 -1.97 -5.12 1.79
CA PHE A 281 -2.67 -4.39 0.73
C PHE A 281 -2.03 -4.59 -0.65
N PRO A 282 -1.82 -5.84 -1.11
CA PRO A 282 -1.06 -6.11 -2.31
C PRO A 282 -1.88 -5.77 -3.57
N MET A 283 -1.26 -5.14 -4.56
CA MET A 283 -1.87 -4.99 -5.88
C MET A 283 -1.72 -6.29 -6.69
N ARG A 284 -2.70 -7.20 -6.56
CA ARG A 284 -2.68 -8.58 -7.11
C ARG A 284 -2.85 -8.69 -8.64
N ARG A 285 -2.88 -7.59 -9.38
CA ARG A 285 -3.07 -7.62 -10.85
C ARG A 285 -1.88 -8.17 -11.60
N LYS A 286 -2.12 -9.05 -12.56
CA LYS A 286 -1.12 -9.40 -13.58
C LYS A 286 -0.97 -8.20 -14.53
N SER A 287 0.25 -7.86 -14.91
CA SER A 287 0.52 -6.84 -15.93
C SER A 287 1.68 -7.29 -16.79
N GLN A 288 1.54 -7.12 -18.11
CA GLN A 288 2.61 -7.38 -19.07
C GLN A 288 3.64 -6.24 -19.07
N LYS A 289 3.22 -5.00 -18.77
CA LYS A 289 4.10 -3.84 -18.69
C LYS A 289 4.77 -3.79 -17.31
N TRP A 290 6.08 -4.01 -17.27
CA TRP A 290 6.84 -4.17 -16.02
C TRP A 290 6.69 -2.99 -15.05
N TRP A 291 6.75 -1.76 -15.56
CA TRP A 291 6.81 -0.52 -14.76
C TRP A 291 5.52 -0.23 -13.99
N LYS A 292 4.38 -0.82 -14.40
CA LYS A 292 3.11 -0.69 -13.68
C LYS A 292 3.19 -1.34 -12.29
N LYS A 293 4.01 -2.39 -12.14
CA LYS A 293 4.16 -3.09 -10.87
C LYS A 293 4.85 -2.23 -9.81
N PRO A 294 6.04 -1.66 -10.07
CA PRO A 294 6.64 -0.66 -9.19
C PRO A 294 5.72 0.53 -8.92
N PHE A 295 5.04 1.10 -9.93
CA PHE A 295 4.10 2.21 -9.70
C PHE A 295 3.05 1.88 -8.64
N PHE A 296 2.35 0.76 -8.79
CA PHE A 296 1.34 0.39 -7.82
C PHE A 296 1.94 0.01 -6.47
N HIS A 297 3.10 -0.65 -6.42
CA HIS A 297 3.76 -0.93 -5.15
C HIS A 297 4.07 0.37 -4.38
N LEU A 298 4.74 1.31 -5.06
CA LEU A 298 5.08 2.62 -4.52
C LEU A 298 3.86 3.46 -4.14
N LEU A 299 2.73 3.32 -4.84
CA LEU A 299 1.47 3.96 -4.43
C LEU A 299 0.94 3.43 -3.07
N THR A 300 1.15 2.15 -2.76
CA THR A 300 0.84 1.65 -1.39
C THR A 300 1.85 2.17 -0.39
N LEU A 301 3.13 2.24 -0.77
CA LEU A 301 4.16 2.82 0.08
C LEU A 301 3.79 4.25 0.50
N VAL A 302 3.29 5.08 -0.42
CA VAL A 302 2.77 6.42 -0.10
C VAL A 302 1.66 6.39 0.95
N SER A 303 0.72 5.46 0.87
CA SER A 303 -0.34 5.32 1.90
C SER A 303 0.21 4.91 3.26
N ILE A 304 1.26 4.07 3.29
CA ILE A 304 1.96 3.67 4.51
C ILE A 304 2.68 4.87 5.11
N GLN A 305 3.50 5.58 4.32
CA GLN A 305 4.22 6.79 4.76
C GLN A 305 3.24 7.84 5.32
N THR A 306 2.13 8.08 4.61
CA THR A 306 1.05 8.99 5.07
C THR A 306 0.49 8.56 6.43
N THR A 307 0.26 7.26 6.62
CA THR A 307 -0.27 6.71 7.89
C THR A 307 0.74 6.89 9.02
N ILE A 308 2.03 6.65 8.77
CA ILE A 308 3.10 6.82 9.75
C ILE A 308 3.17 8.28 10.21
N LEU A 309 3.21 9.24 9.28
CA LEU A 309 3.26 10.67 9.60
C LEU A 309 2.03 11.13 10.37
N LEU A 310 0.83 10.72 9.94
CA LEU A 310 -0.40 11.04 10.65
C LEU A 310 -0.40 10.49 12.07
N ASN A 311 0.09 9.26 12.28
CA ASN A 311 0.15 8.65 13.61
C ASN A 311 1.21 9.32 14.51
N LYS A 312 2.33 9.76 13.94
CA LYS A 312 3.30 10.60 14.67
C LYS A 312 2.66 11.91 15.14
N TYR A 313 2.00 12.63 14.23
CA TYR A 313 1.28 13.86 14.55
C TYR A 313 0.20 13.63 15.63
N ARG A 314 -0.61 12.58 15.49
CA ARG A 314 -1.68 12.24 16.46
C ARG A 314 -1.12 11.96 17.85
N ARG A 315 -0.02 11.19 17.96
CA ARG A 315 0.63 10.89 19.23
C ARG A 315 1.14 12.15 19.93
N GLN A 316 1.76 13.06 19.18
CA GLN A 316 2.24 14.34 19.72
C GLN A 316 1.09 15.20 20.29
N HIS A 317 -0.13 15.04 19.77
CA HIS A 317 -1.32 15.77 20.21
C HIS A 317 -2.23 14.93 21.13
N GLY A 318 -1.73 13.84 21.73
CA GLY A 318 -2.51 13.00 22.64
C GLY A 318 -3.70 12.26 22.00
N ARG A 319 -3.76 12.18 20.66
CA ARG A 319 -4.85 11.53 19.93
C ARG A 319 -4.55 10.05 19.69
N ARG A 320 -5.60 9.22 19.72
CA ARG A 320 -5.51 7.80 19.36
C ARG A 320 -4.98 7.62 17.93
N VAL A 321 -4.06 6.69 17.75
CA VAL A 321 -3.53 6.30 16.44
C VAL A 321 -4.63 5.73 15.55
N THR A 322 -4.46 5.86 14.24
CA THR A 322 -5.36 5.30 13.23
C THR A 322 -4.70 4.15 12.47
N THR A 323 -5.51 3.30 11.85
CA THR A 323 -5.03 2.16 11.08
C THR A 323 -4.78 2.57 9.62
N LEU A 324 -3.89 1.84 8.94
CA LEU A 324 -3.67 2.00 7.50
C LEU A 324 -4.98 1.87 6.71
N SER A 325 -5.83 0.90 7.06
CA SER A 325 -7.14 0.70 6.42
C SER A 325 -8.02 1.95 6.51
N SER A 326 -8.09 2.58 7.68
CA SER A 326 -8.86 3.82 7.88
C SER A 326 -8.33 4.97 7.02
N VAL A 327 -7.01 5.16 6.99
CA VAL A 327 -6.38 6.21 6.17
C VAL A 327 -6.63 5.98 4.68
N VAL A 328 -6.46 4.74 4.19
CA VAL A 328 -6.68 4.43 2.77
C VAL A 328 -8.15 4.61 2.40
N LYS A 329 -9.11 4.23 3.25
CA LYS A 329 -10.54 4.47 3.01
C LYS A 329 -10.84 5.96 2.83
N GLU A 330 -10.29 6.81 3.70
CA GLU A 330 -10.45 8.26 3.60
C GLU A 330 -9.83 8.83 2.31
N LEU A 331 -8.62 8.38 1.96
CA LEU A 331 -7.97 8.75 0.71
C LEU A 331 -8.79 8.36 -0.51
N ILE A 332 -9.40 7.16 -0.50
CA ILE A 332 -10.27 6.67 -1.58
C ILE A 332 -11.47 7.60 -1.77
N VAL A 333 -12.19 7.92 -0.70
CA VAL A 333 -13.37 8.80 -0.77
C VAL A 333 -12.98 10.18 -1.30
N ARG A 334 -11.92 10.76 -0.74
CA ARG A 334 -11.43 12.09 -1.15
C ARG A 334 -11.01 12.15 -2.62
N HIS A 335 -10.39 11.09 -3.15
CA HIS A 335 -9.95 11.04 -4.55
C HIS A 335 -11.04 10.65 -5.54
N ALA A 336 -12.09 9.96 -5.07
CA ALA A 336 -13.26 9.64 -5.87
C ALA A 336 -14.13 10.88 -6.12
N GLY A 337 -14.18 11.80 -5.15
CA GLY A 337 -14.96 13.04 -5.20
C GLY A 337 -16.08 13.06 -4.16
N THR A 338 -16.49 14.25 -3.74
CA THR A 338 -17.52 14.51 -2.71
C THR A 338 -18.94 14.09 -3.12
N ASP A 339 -19.19 13.83 -4.41
CA ASP A 339 -20.49 13.38 -4.93
C ASP A 339 -20.77 11.89 -4.69
N LEU A 340 -19.86 11.18 -4.02
CA LEU A 340 -20.21 9.89 -3.42
C LEU A 340 -21.03 10.15 -2.15
N THR A 341 -22.25 10.68 -2.30
CA THR A 341 -23.27 10.45 -1.30
C THR A 341 -23.31 8.93 -1.12
N ILE A 342 -23.05 8.49 0.11
CA ILE A 342 -23.42 7.15 0.53
C ILE A 342 -24.94 7.18 0.52
N ASP A 343 -25.54 7.05 -0.67
CA ASP A 343 -26.90 6.56 -0.75
C ASP A 343 -26.82 5.23 -0.05
N ALA A 344 -27.39 5.17 1.15
CA ALA A 344 -27.54 3.95 1.91
C ALA A 344 -28.02 2.89 0.92
N VAL A 345 -27.13 1.93 0.67
CA VAL A 345 -27.40 0.60 0.14
C VAL A 345 -28.78 0.49 -0.53
N GLU A 346 -28.92 0.93 -1.78
CA GLU A 346 -29.92 0.34 -2.68
C GLU A 346 -29.40 -1.08 -3.01
N ASP A 347 -29.45 -1.96 -2.00
CA ASP A 347 -29.32 -3.39 -2.21
C ASP A 347 -30.48 -3.80 -3.10
N THR A 348 -30.15 -4.06 -4.36
CA THR A 348 -31.07 -4.59 -5.38
C THR A 348 -31.80 -5.88 -4.97
N VAL A 349 -31.47 -6.47 -3.82
CA VAL A 349 -32.14 -7.65 -3.25
C VAL A 349 -33.21 -7.25 -2.21
N ASN A 350 -33.06 -6.13 -1.49
CA ASN A 350 -34.04 -5.67 -0.49
C ASN A 350 -35.15 -4.75 -1.05
N LEU A 351 -34.99 -4.24 -2.27
CA LEU A 351 -36.01 -3.41 -2.94
C LEU A 351 -37.35 -4.14 -3.17
N SER A 352 -37.40 -5.47 -3.15
CA SER A 352 -38.66 -6.21 -3.33
C SER A 352 -39.53 -6.27 -2.05
N LEU A 353 -38.91 -6.14 -0.87
CA LEU A 353 -39.57 -6.30 0.44
C LEU A 353 -39.58 -5.03 1.31
N ALA A 354 -38.71 -4.04 1.07
CA ALA A 354 -38.74 -2.75 1.79
C ALA A 354 -40.08 -2.02 1.60
N ARG A 355 -40.68 -2.16 0.41
CA ARG A 355 -42.05 -1.68 0.14
C ARG A 355 -43.10 -2.27 1.09
N LEU A 356 -42.85 -3.45 1.67
CA LEU A 356 -43.82 -4.18 2.52
C LEU A 356 -43.66 -3.89 4.01
N HIS A 357 -42.46 -3.54 4.47
CA HIS A 357 -42.14 -3.51 5.91
C HIS A 357 -41.91 -2.08 6.44
N GLU A 358 -41.64 -1.10 5.57
CA GLU A 358 -41.39 0.28 5.96
C GLU A 358 -42.67 1.13 5.92
N ARG A 359 -42.68 2.26 6.64
CA ARG A 359 -43.78 3.22 6.62
C ARG A 359 -43.68 4.08 5.36
N HIS A 360 -44.55 3.85 4.40
CA HIS A 360 -44.63 4.62 3.15
C HIS A 360 -45.74 5.66 3.24
N PHE A 361 -45.44 6.91 2.89
CA PHE A 361 -46.43 8.00 2.90
C PHE A 361 -46.64 8.53 1.49
N ILE A 362 -47.91 8.69 1.11
CA ILE A 362 -48.25 9.25 -0.19
C ILE A 362 -47.89 10.73 -0.24
N LYS A 363 -47.18 11.14 -1.29
CA LYS A 363 -46.88 12.56 -1.56
C LYS A 363 -47.28 12.94 -2.98
N LEU A 364 -47.39 14.25 -3.22
CA LEU A 364 -47.50 14.78 -4.57
C LEU A 364 -46.16 14.68 -5.30
N CYS A 365 -46.22 14.44 -6.61
CA CYS A 365 -45.04 14.39 -7.46
C CYS A 365 -44.31 15.75 -7.45
N PRO A 366 -42.97 15.75 -7.37
CA PRO A 366 -42.20 16.99 -7.38
C PRO A 366 -42.36 17.72 -8.73
N PRO A 367 -42.38 19.07 -8.71
CA PRO A 367 -42.53 19.88 -9.92
C PRO A 367 -41.36 19.64 -10.89
N THR A 368 -41.68 19.42 -12.18
CA THR A 368 -40.70 19.12 -13.24
C THR A 368 -40.25 20.35 -14.03
N GLY A 369 -40.28 21.54 -13.45
CA GLY A 369 -39.89 22.79 -14.13
C GLY A 369 -40.93 23.35 -15.12
N GLU A 370 -42.00 22.62 -15.42
CA GLU A 370 -43.15 23.08 -16.20
C GLU A 370 -44.42 23.15 -15.33
N PRO A 371 -45.21 24.24 -15.37
CA PRO A 371 -46.47 24.35 -14.64
C PRO A 371 -47.47 23.26 -15.05
N GLY A 372 -48.02 22.53 -14.06
CA GLY A 372 -49.18 21.65 -14.25
C GLY A 372 -48.93 20.20 -14.69
N LYS A 373 -47.66 19.74 -14.84
CA LYS A 373 -47.36 18.41 -15.43
C LYS A 373 -46.55 17.44 -14.56
N ALA A 374 -46.43 17.65 -13.25
CA ALA A 374 -45.81 16.67 -12.37
C ALA A 374 -46.73 15.44 -12.18
N ARG A 375 -46.81 14.57 -13.18
CA ARG A 375 -47.56 13.31 -13.15
C ARG A 375 -46.63 12.15 -13.48
N ARG A 376 -46.73 11.07 -12.71
CA ARG A 376 -46.03 9.82 -12.96
C ARG A 376 -47.00 8.75 -13.41
N GLN A 377 -46.50 7.74 -14.12
CA GLN A 377 -47.31 6.60 -14.49
C GLN A 377 -47.50 5.67 -13.28
N CYS A 378 -48.74 5.22 -13.05
CA CYS A 378 -49.02 4.26 -11.99
C CYS A 378 -48.34 2.91 -12.27
N LYS A 379 -47.42 2.50 -11.39
CA LYS A 379 -46.64 1.27 -11.52
C LYS A 379 -47.53 0.01 -11.50
N VAL A 380 -48.45 -0.09 -10.53
CA VAL A 380 -49.36 -1.23 -10.35
C VAL A 380 -50.27 -1.42 -11.57
N CYS A 381 -50.95 -0.37 -12.02
CA CYS A 381 -51.85 -0.46 -13.18
C CYS A 381 -51.09 -0.89 -14.44
N THR A 382 -49.86 -0.39 -14.60
CA THR A 382 -49.00 -0.75 -15.74
C THR A 382 -48.60 -2.22 -15.70
N ASP A 383 -48.24 -2.73 -14.52
CA ASP A 383 -47.81 -4.11 -14.36
C ASP A 383 -49.01 -5.09 -14.44
N LYS A 384 -50.20 -4.71 -13.94
CA LYS A 384 -51.44 -5.48 -14.15
C LYS A 384 -51.81 -5.57 -15.64
N ALA A 385 -51.73 -4.46 -16.37
CA ALA A 385 -51.97 -4.47 -17.82
C ALA A 385 -50.96 -5.34 -18.59
N LYS A 386 -49.68 -5.32 -18.18
CA LYS A 386 -48.65 -6.21 -18.74
C LYS A 386 -48.96 -7.68 -18.48
N LYS A 387 -49.37 -8.04 -17.27
CA LYS A 387 -49.69 -9.42 -16.88
C LYS A 387 -50.93 -9.95 -17.61
N ALA A 388 -51.89 -9.07 -17.91
CA ALA A 388 -53.07 -9.38 -18.73
C ALA A 388 -52.78 -9.48 -20.25
N GLY A 389 -51.51 -9.42 -20.67
CA GLY A 389 -51.12 -9.58 -22.08
C GLY A 389 -51.32 -8.36 -22.97
N ALA A 390 -51.61 -7.17 -22.40
CA ALA A 390 -51.86 -5.97 -23.20
C ALA A 390 -50.63 -5.56 -24.03
N THR A 391 -50.86 -5.28 -25.31
CA THR A 391 -49.87 -4.80 -26.27
C THR A 391 -49.28 -3.44 -25.86
N HIS A 392 -48.22 -3.00 -26.54
CA HIS A 392 -47.62 -1.69 -26.24
C HIS A 392 -48.60 -0.52 -26.52
N GLU A 393 -49.36 -0.58 -27.62
CA GLU A 393 -50.40 0.39 -27.98
C GLU A 393 -51.49 0.48 -26.89
N GLU A 394 -52.02 -0.67 -26.45
CA GLU A 394 -53.09 -0.73 -25.45
C GLU A 394 -52.65 -0.20 -24.08
N ARG A 395 -51.38 -0.43 -23.71
CA ARG A 395 -50.79 0.11 -22.47
C ARG A 395 -50.58 1.62 -22.54
N LYS A 396 -50.32 2.17 -23.73
CA LYS A 396 -50.21 3.62 -23.95
C LYS A 396 -51.58 4.29 -23.80
N ASN A 397 -52.65 3.66 -24.29
CA ASN A 397 -54.02 4.16 -24.20
C ASN A 397 -54.63 4.00 -22.80
N LYS A 398 -54.29 2.94 -22.05
CA LYS A 398 -54.74 2.72 -20.66
C LYS A 398 -53.81 3.32 -19.60
N ARG A 399 -52.94 4.26 -19.99
CA ARG A 399 -51.92 4.84 -19.11
C ARG A 399 -52.54 5.73 -18.03
N LYS A 400 -52.69 5.20 -16.81
CA LYS A 400 -53.11 5.99 -15.64
C LYS A 400 -51.95 6.88 -15.16
N LEU A 401 -51.98 8.16 -15.53
CA LEU A 401 -51.07 9.20 -15.03
C LEU A 401 -51.62 9.80 -13.74
N VAL A 402 -50.82 9.74 -12.68
CA VAL A 402 -51.22 10.11 -11.32
C VAL A 402 -50.34 11.24 -10.79
N PRO A 403 -50.90 12.20 -10.02
CA PRO A 403 -50.12 13.25 -9.38
C PRO A 403 -49.42 12.76 -8.10
N THR A 404 -49.70 11.53 -7.67
CA THR A 404 -49.20 10.94 -6.41
C THR A 404 -48.06 9.95 -6.64
N TRP A 405 -47.11 9.92 -5.71
CA TRP A 405 -45.98 9.00 -5.73
C TRP A 405 -45.51 8.65 -4.32
N CYS A 406 -44.72 7.58 -4.22
CA CYS A 406 -43.99 7.19 -3.02
C CYS A 406 -42.54 7.69 -3.15
N PRO A 407 -42.07 8.65 -2.32
CA PRO A 407 -40.68 9.12 -2.33
C PRO A 407 -39.66 8.02 -2.03
N GLU A 408 -39.99 7.14 -1.08
CA GLU A 408 -39.12 6.06 -0.60
C GLU A 408 -38.93 5.00 -1.69
N CYS A 409 -40.02 4.58 -2.33
CA CYS A 409 -39.99 3.60 -3.42
C CYS A 409 -39.76 4.23 -4.82
N LYS A 410 -39.76 5.56 -4.93
CA LYS A 410 -39.61 6.36 -6.17
C LYS A 410 -40.59 6.01 -7.31
N VAL A 411 -41.77 5.45 -7.00
CA VAL A 411 -42.79 5.03 -7.99
C VAL A 411 -44.05 5.89 -7.95
N GLY A 412 -44.65 6.13 -9.11
CA GLY A 412 -45.99 6.73 -9.21
C GLY A 412 -47.06 5.69 -8.87
N LEU A 413 -48.03 6.04 -8.02
CA LEU A 413 -49.08 5.13 -7.55
C LEU A 413 -50.41 5.87 -7.47
N CYS A 414 -51.47 5.26 -7.98
CA CYS A 414 -52.83 5.73 -7.73
C CYS A 414 -53.21 5.53 -6.26
N LEU A 415 -54.20 6.26 -5.73
CA LEU A 415 -54.65 6.11 -4.33
C LEU A 415 -54.96 4.64 -4.00
N ASP A 416 -55.80 4.00 -4.82
CA ASP A 416 -56.19 2.58 -4.68
C ASP A 416 -55.00 1.60 -4.81
N CYS A 417 -53.93 2.04 -5.48
CA CYS A 417 -52.77 1.24 -5.79
C CYS A 417 -51.68 1.36 -4.71
N PHE A 418 -51.75 2.40 -3.88
CA PHE A 418 -50.70 2.74 -2.93
C PHE A 418 -50.61 1.69 -1.84
N GLU A 419 -51.74 1.36 -1.22
CA GLU A 419 -51.83 0.31 -0.20
C GLU A 419 -51.46 -1.07 -0.80
N LEU A 420 -52.05 -1.42 -1.94
CA LEU A 420 -51.78 -2.69 -2.62
C LEU A 420 -50.28 -2.91 -2.90
N TYR A 421 -49.59 -1.85 -3.35
CA TYR A 421 -48.16 -1.89 -3.64
C TYR A 421 -47.29 -1.99 -2.39
N HIS A 422 -47.76 -1.51 -1.24
CA HIS A 422 -46.98 -1.55 0.01
C HIS A 422 -47.43 -2.65 0.98
N MET A 423 -48.47 -3.42 0.67
CA MET A 423 -48.96 -4.49 1.58
C MET A 423 -48.98 -5.89 0.98
N LYS A 424 -48.92 -6.05 -0.36
CA LYS A 424 -48.98 -7.38 -1.01
C LYS A 424 -47.67 -7.76 -1.69
N ALA A 425 -47.13 -8.94 -1.34
CA ALA A 425 -45.94 -9.51 -1.99
C ALA A 425 -46.13 -9.72 -3.51
N ASP A 426 -47.33 -10.07 -3.96
CA ASP A 426 -47.74 -10.01 -5.37
C ASP A 426 -48.92 -9.05 -5.53
N TYR A 427 -48.65 -7.80 -5.93
CA TYR A 427 -49.65 -6.76 -6.17
C TYR A 427 -50.25 -6.80 -7.58
N THR A 428 -49.83 -7.77 -8.41
CA THR A 428 -50.32 -7.95 -9.77
C THR A 428 -51.40 -9.02 -9.89
N LYS A 429 -51.64 -9.78 -8.81
CA LYS A 429 -52.91 -10.49 -8.58
C LYS A 429 -53.98 -9.46 -8.18
#